data_AF-A0AAV6MBE9-F1
#
_entry.id   AF-A0AAV6MBE9-F1
#
_cell.length_a   1.000
_cell.length_b   1.000
_cell.length_c   1.000
_cell.angle_alpha   90.00
_cell.angle_beta   90.00
_cell.angle_gamma   90.00
#
_symmetry.space_group_name_H-M   'P 1'
#
loop_
_entity.id
_entity.type
_entity.pdbx_description
1 polymer ?
#
loop_
_entity_poly.entity_id
_entity_poly.type
_entity_poly.pdbx_seq_one_letter_code
_entity_poly.pdbx_strand_id
1 'polypeptide(L)'
;MKFAVKAWGNGKARTGFLQLVHCASAMETPALLLSTRKGLPNFSSPDLLPSLPSPDSHLLQFSPLHLGICHRKGRLLAMDVERVIMEGSSFDIWASLADEVPSWVSDKRNKTSVDRTVKWLDECITMNSTGGAVFGAIVGGNDVEERQRCAAEVVKRYVSGYWIGGFGLGESTDERPALLDAITDVLPEEMPRMICGLGLPDITLIII
;
A
#
# COMPACT_ATOMS: atom_id res chain seq x y z
N MET A 1 -1.55 16.47 1.11
CA MET A 1 -2.13 15.65 0.02
C MET A 1 -3.62 15.96 -0.08
N LYS A 2 -4.18 16.00 -1.29
CA LYS A 2 -5.63 16.10 -1.53
C LYS A 2 -6.04 15.03 -2.54
N PHE A 3 -7.09 14.28 -2.24
CA PHE A 3 -7.69 13.32 -3.15
C PHE A 3 -9.14 13.71 -3.40
N ALA A 4 -9.60 13.56 -4.63
CA ALA A 4 -10.98 13.83 -5.00
C ALA A 4 -11.47 12.79 -6.01
N VAL A 5 -12.64 12.22 -5.76
CA VAL A 5 -13.32 11.35 -6.73
C VAL A 5 -14.02 12.22 -7.78
N LYS A 6 -13.77 11.94 -9.06
CA LYS A 6 -14.34 12.66 -10.20
C LYS A 6 -15.61 11.98 -10.69
N ALA A 7 -15.58 10.65 -10.82
CA ALA A 7 -16.70 9.86 -11.31
C ALA A 7 -16.62 8.42 -10.83
N TRP A 8 -17.80 7.81 -10.73
CA TRP A 8 -18.02 6.41 -10.41
C TRP A 8 -18.35 5.64 -11.70
N GLY A 9 -17.72 4.49 -11.89
CA GLY A 9 -18.03 3.55 -12.96
C GLY A 9 -19.18 2.61 -12.57
N ASN A 10 -19.41 1.58 -13.41
CA ASN A 10 -20.33 0.50 -13.03
C ASN A 10 -19.68 -0.35 -11.92
N GLY A 11 -20.40 -0.55 -10.81
CA GLY A 11 -19.89 -1.29 -9.65
C GLY A 11 -19.12 -0.39 -8.67
N LYS A 12 -17.95 -0.84 -8.22
CA LYS A 12 -17.09 -0.13 -7.25
C LYS A 12 -15.98 0.71 -7.89
N ALA A 13 -15.92 0.72 -9.23
CA ALA A 13 -14.87 1.39 -9.97
C ALA A 13 -14.94 2.91 -9.80
N ARG A 14 -13.78 3.56 -9.65
CA ARG A 14 -13.73 5.02 -9.48
C ARG A 14 -12.57 5.67 -10.20
N THR A 15 -12.84 6.88 -10.69
CA THR A 15 -11.83 7.76 -11.28
C THR A 15 -11.74 9.04 -10.48
N GLY A 16 -10.57 9.64 -10.40
CA GLY A 16 -10.35 10.81 -9.55
C GLY A 16 -9.00 11.46 -9.78
N PHE A 17 -8.63 12.37 -8.87
CA PHE A 17 -7.34 13.04 -8.90
C PHE A 17 -6.66 13.01 -7.54
N LEU A 18 -5.35 12.84 -7.56
CA LEU A 18 -4.48 12.91 -6.40
C LEU A 18 -3.48 14.05 -6.56
N GLN A 19 -3.56 15.03 -5.66
CA GLN A 19 -2.64 16.16 -5.58
C GLN A 19 -1.68 15.98 -4.39
N LEU A 20 -0.39 15.88 -4.69
CA LEU A 20 0.67 15.85 -3.70
C LEU A 20 1.21 17.25 -3.43
N VAL A 21 1.91 17.42 -2.30
CA VAL A 21 2.42 18.73 -1.88
C VAL A 21 3.59 19.17 -2.76
N HIS A 22 4.49 18.24 -3.10
CA HIS A 22 5.70 18.53 -3.88
C HIS A 22 5.55 18.23 -5.39
N CYS A 23 4.35 17.87 -5.85
CA CYS A 23 4.08 17.63 -7.27
C CYS A 23 3.27 18.79 -7.86
N ALA A 24 3.73 19.38 -8.97
CA ALA A 24 3.07 20.54 -9.58
C ALA A 24 1.74 20.20 -10.29
N SER A 25 1.57 18.94 -10.71
CA SER A 25 0.40 18.44 -11.42
C SER A 25 -0.35 17.40 -10.61
N ALA A 26 -1.68 17.43 -10.67
CA ALA A 26 -2.52 16.38 -10.10
C ALA A 26 -2.39 15.09 -10.93
N MET A 27 -2.29 13.95 -10.26
CA MET A 27 -2.27 12.63 -10.90
C MET A 27 -3.71 12.15 -11.10
N GLU A 28 -4.03 11.60 -12.27
CA GLU A 28 -5.32 10.93 -12.50
C GLU A 28 -5.32 9.56 -11.84
N THR A 29 -6.47 9.11 -11.34
CA THR A 29 -6.64 7.77 -10.76
C THR A 29 -7.74 7.05 -11.51
N PRO A 30 -7.64 5.72 -11.74
CA PRO A 30 -6.55 4.81 -11.32
C PRO A 30 -5.22 5.09 -12.03
N ALA A 31 -4.10 4.92 -11.32
CA ALA A 31 -2.75 5.12 -11.83
C ALA A 31 -1.88 3.91 -11.50
N LEU A 32 -0.88 3.65 -12.36
CA LEU A 32 0.14 2.64 -12.13
C LEU A 32 1.45 3.31 -11.72
N LEU A 33 1.97 2.95 -10.55
CA LEU A 33 3.21 3.51 -10.04
C LEU A 33 4.42 2.68 -10.52
N LEU A 34 5.48 3.37 -10.95
CA LEU A 34 6.72 2.71 -11.36
C LEU A 34 7.49 2.22 -10.13
N SER A 35 7.74 0.91 -10.04
CA SER A 35 8.53 0.34 -8.96
C SER A 35 10.02 0.61 -9.15
N THR A 36 10.66 1.13 -8.10
CA THR A 36 12.10 1.41 -8.08
C THR A 36 12.82 0.63 -6.99
N ARG A 37 14.10 0.33 -7.22
CA ARG A 37 15.03 -0.16 -6.20
C ARG A 37 16.07 0.93 -5.95
N LYS A 38 16.14 1.41 -4.70
CA LYS A 38 17.01 2.54 -4.31
C LYS A 38 16.74 3.82 -5.12
N GLY A 39 15.49 4.02 -5.55
CA GLY A 39 15.05 5.25 -6.21
C GLY A 39 15.29 5.27 -7.72
N LEU A 40 15.77 4.16 -8.28
CA LEU A 40 15.89 3.98 -9.71
C LEU A 40 15.02 2.81 -10.18
N PRO A 41 14.27 2.95 -11.28
CA PRO A 41 13.53 1.81 -11.83
C PRO A 41 14.51 0.73 -12.27
N ASN A 42 14.08 -0.53 -12.15
CA ASN A 42 14.88 -1.62 -12.67
C ASN A 42 14.97 -1.50 -14.20
N PHE A 43 16.19 -1.57 -14.74
CA PHE A 43 16.46 -1.62 -16.18
C PHE A 43 16.20 -0.33 -16.99
N SER A 44 16.04 0.84 -16.36
CA SER A 44 15.98 2.15 -17.06
C SER A 44 16.93 3.18 -16.45
N SER A 45 17.67 3.90 -17.30
CA SER A 45 18.49 5.04 -16.85
C SER A 45 17.56 6.15 -16.35
N PRO A 46 17.90 6.88 -15.26
CA PRO A 46 17.14 8.05 -14.82
C PRO A 46 16.94 9.10 -15.92
N ASP A 47 17.84 9.19 -16.91
CA ASP A 47 17.71 10.10 -18.06
C ASP A 47 16.53 9.78 -18.98
N LEU A 48 16.01 8.54 -18.93
CA LEU A 48 14.88 8.09 -19.73
C LEU A 48 13.54 8.35 -19.04
N LEU A 49 13.51 8.65 -17.74
CA LEU A 49 12.28 8.89 -16.98
C LEU A 49 11.43 10.04 -17.55
N PRO A 50 12.00 11.21 -17.94
CA PRO A 50 11.21 12.29 -18.53
C PRO A 50 10.69 11.95 -19.94
N SER A 51 11.25 10.93 -20.59
CA SER A 51 10.88 10.51 -21.96
C SER A 51 9.81 9.43 -22.01
N LEU A 52 9.43 8.85 -20.86
CA LEU A 52 8.36 7.86 -20.79
C LEU A 52 7.01 8.52 -21.12
N PRO A 53 6.18 7.91 -21.98
CA PRO A 53 4.88 8.46 -22.32
C PRO A 53 3.99 8.56 -21.08
N SER A 54 3.49 9.79 -20.86
CA SER A 54 2.46 10.19 -19.89
C SER A 54 1.29 9.19 -19.81
N PRO A 55 0.74 8.92 -18.61
CA PRO A 55 0.61 9.93 -17.53
C PRO A 55 1.55 9.84 -16.32
N ASP A 56 2.19 8.71 -16.01
CA ASP A 56 2.59 8.46 -14.61
C ASP A 56 4.10 8.31 -14.33
N SER A 57 4.98 8.75 -15.24
CA SER A 57 6.44 8.62 -15.07
C SER A 57 7.06 9.47 -13.95
N HIS A 58 6.26 10.35 -13.32
CA HIS A 58 6.70 11.27 -12.27
C HIS A 58 6.53 10.74 -10.84
N LEU A 59 5.86 9.60 -10.64
CA LEU A 59 5.71 8.99 -9.32
C LEU A 59 6.38 7.62 -9.27
N LEU A 60 7.56 7.64 -8.67
CA LEU A 60 8.34 6.45 -8.38
C LEU A 60 7.81 5.87 -7.07
N GLN A 61 7.24 4.68 -7.12
CA GLN A 61 7.10 3.86 -5.93
C GLN A 61 8.51 3.45 -5.50
N PHE A 62 9.06 4.20 -4.56
CA PHE A 62 10.21 3.72 -3.81
C PHE A 62 9.70 2.63 -2.90
N SER A 63 9.93 1.38 -3.30
CA SER A 63 9.69 0.27 -2.41
C SER A 63 10.97 0.07 -1.61
N PRO A 64 11.01 0.40 -0.31
CA PRO A 64 12.15 0.08 0.52
C PRO A 64 12.22 -1.43 0.78
N LEU A 65 11.92 -2.31 -0.18
CA LEU A 65 12.10 -3.77 -0.06
C LEU A 65 13.55 -4.19 0.27
N HIS A 66 14.51 -3.27 0.31
CA HIS A 66 15.84 -3.49 0.93
C HIS A 66 15.86 -3.38 2.46
N LEU A 67 14.80 -2.83 3.02
CA LEU A 67 14.42 -2.80 4.42
C LEU A 67 13.21 -3.76 4.64
N GLY A 68 12.91 -4.67 3.71
CA GLY A 68 12.04 -5.81 4.02
C GLY A 68 12.87 -6.88 4.73
N ILE A 69 12.28 -7.58 5.70
CA ILE A 69 12.87 -8.73 6.40
C ILE A 69 13.31 -9.77 5.37
N CYS A 70 14.56 -9.65 4.89
CA CYS A 70 15.18 -10.67 4.08
C CYS A 70 15.59 -11.79 5.05
N HIS A 71 14.94 -12.94 4.92
CA HIS A 71 15.29 -14.17 5.62
C HIS A 71 16.63 -14.73 5.11
N ARG A 72 17.70 -13.93 5.08
CA ARG A 72 19.06 -14.44 4.84
C ARG A 72 19.60 -14.98 6.16
N LYS A 73 19.54 -16.31 6.30
CA LYS A 73 20.15 -17.12 7.38
C LYS A 73 19.46 -17.11 8.75
N GLY A 74 18.13 -17.17 8.80
CA GLY A 74 17.40 -17.57 10.01
C GLY A 74 17.53 -16.64 11.23
N ARG A 75 17.98 -15.39 11.04
CA ARG A 75 17.86 -14.34 12.06
C ARG A 75 16.91 -13.28 11.54
N LEU A 76 15.82 -13.06 12.28
CA LEU A 76 15.03 -11.84 12.17
C LEU A 76 15.98 -10.68 12.52
N LEU A 77 16.36 -9.88 11.53
CA LEU A 77 16.87 -8.55 11.84
C LEU A 77 15.64 -7.79 12.36
N ALA A 78 15.57 -7.63 13.67
CA ALA A 78 14.63 -6.71 14.29
C ALA A 78 14.95 -5.34 13.70
N MET A 79 14.13 -4.94 12.74
CA MET A 79 14.22 -3.61 12.18
C MET A 79 13.81 -2.62 13.24
N ASP A 80 14.58 -1.54 13.31
CA ASP A 80 14.26 -0.42 14.17
C ASP A 80 13.07 0.32 13.56
N VAL A 81 11.89 0.12 14.14
CA VAL A 81 10.62 0.74 13.71
C VAL A 81 10.79 2.26 13.63
N GLU A 82 11.53 2.85 14.56
CA GLU A 82 11.80 4.29 14.60
C GLU A 82 12.57 4.74 13.36
N ARG A 83 13.58 3.98 12.93
CA ARG A 83 14.35 4.29 11.72
C ARG A 83 13.46 4.31 10.47
N VAL A 84 12.61 3.30 10.31
CA VAL A 84 11.73 3.23 9.14
C VAL A 84 10.75 4.39 9.12
N ILE A 85 10.23 4.79 10.28
CA ILE A 85 9.32 5.92 10.38
C ILE A 85 10.05 7.22 10.08
N MET A 86 11.24 7.45 10.63
CA MET A 86 12.04 8.64 10.35
C MET A 86 12.34 8.78 8.86
N GLU A 87 12.80 7.71 8.21
CA GLU A 87 13.08 7.72 6.76
C GLU A 87 11.78 7.89 5.95
N GLY A 88 10.71 7.16 6.31
CA GLY A 88 9.40 7.16 5.67
C GLY A 88 8.73 8.55 5.68
N SER A 89 8.89 9.27 6.77
CA SER A 89 8.29 10.58 6.99
C SER A 89 8.81 11.67 6.05
N SER A 90 9.92 11.42 5.32
CA SER A 90 10.46 12.32 4.31
C SER A 90 9.78 12.21 2.93
N PHE A 91 8.97 11.17 2.70
CA PHE A 91 8.25 10.97 1.43
C PHE A 91 6.88 11.68 1.43
N ASP A 92 6.40 12.06 0.23
CA ASP A 92 5.06 12.64 0.06
C ASP A 92 3.94 11.72 0.57
N ILE A 93 4.04 10.44 0.22
CA ILE A 93 3.19 9.35 0.69
C ILE A 93 4.10 8.24 1.22
N TRP A 94 3.75 7.69 2.37
CA TRP A 94 4.40 6.51 2.90
C TRP A 94 3.38 5.58 3.56
N ALA A 95 3.58 4.27 3.42
CA ALA A 95 2.74 3.28 4.06
C ALA A 95 3.28 2.95 5.46
N SER A 96 2.40 2.76 6.43
CA SER A 96 2.79 2.23 7.75
C SER A 96 3.40 0.84 7.60
N LEU A 97 4.21 0.43 8.58
CA LEU A 97 4.78 -0.92 8.61
C LEU A 97 3.69 -1.99 8.60
N ALA A 98 3.97 -3.10 7.92
CA ALA A 98 3.05 -4.22 7.74
C ALA A 98 3.76 -5.55 8.02
N ASP A 99 3.10 -6.44 8.75
CA ASP A 99 3.54 -7.82 8.95
C ASP A 99 2.82 -8.74 7.96
N GLU A 100 3.26 -8.74 6.70
CA GLU A 100 2.67 -9.59 5.67
C GLU A 100 3.02 -11.06 5.89
N VAL A 101 2.03 -11.93 5.72
CA VAL A 101 2.18 -13.39 5.89
C VAL A 101 1.66 -14.12 4.66
N PRO A 102 2.29 -15.26 4.29
CA PRO A 102 1.79 -16.08 3.19
C PRO A 102 0.53 -16.86 3.55
N SER A 103 -0.20 -17.35 2.55
CA SER A 103 -1.50 -18.03 2.72
C SER A 103 -1.47 -19.31 3.55
N TRP A 104 -0.30 -19.94 3.71
CA TRP A 104 -0.14 -21.20 4.44
C TRP A 104 0.24 -21.04 5.92
N VAL A 105 0.19 -19.83 6.48
CA VAL A 105 0.38 -19.65 7.93
C VAL A 105 -0.85 -20.10 8.72
N SER A 106 -0.68 -20.37 10.01
CA SER A 106 -1.82 -20.65 10.89
C SER A 106 -2.66 -19.39 11.15
N ASP A 107 -3.97 -19.58 11.41
CA ASP A 107 -4.89 -18.48 11.76
C ASP A 107 -4.37 -17.64 12.93
N LYS A 108 -3.75 -18.30 13.93
CA LYS A 108 -3.12 -17.62 15.06
C LYS A 108 -1.98 -16.69 14.62
N ARG A 109 -1.15 -17.12 13.65
CA ARG A 109 -0.07 -16.29 13.12
C ARG A 109 -0.62 -15.13 12.27
N ASN A 110 -1.70 -15.37 11.53
CA ASN A 110 -2.37 -14.33 10.73
C ASN A 110 -3.00 -13.24 11.61
N LYS A 111 -3.73 -13.64 12.66
CA LYS A 111 -4.26 -12.74 13.69
C LYS A 111 -3.15 -11.89 14.33
N THR A 112 -2.04 -12.53 14.68
CA THR A 112 -0.88 -11.84 15.25
C THR A 112 -0.26 -10.82 14.29
N SER A 113 -0.22 -11.09 12.98
CA SER A 113 0.26 -10.12 11.99
C SER A 113 -0.64 -8.91 11.88
N VAL A 114 -1.97 -9.11 11.88
CA VAL A 114 -2.92 -8.00 11.84
C VAL A 114 -2.78 -7.13 13.09
N ASP A 115 -2.73 -7.73 14.28
CA ASP A 115 -2.58 -6.98 15.53
C ASP A 115 -1.28 -6.17 15.58
N ARG A 116 -0.18 -6.77 15.10
CA ARG A 116 1.12 -6.11 15.00
C ARG A 116 1.10 -4.96 14.00
N THR A 117 0.44 -5.14 12.86
CA THR A 117 0.32 -4.10 11.82
C THR A 117 -0.48 -2.90 12.32
N VAL A 118 -1.60 -3.13 13.00
CA VAL A 118 -2.41 -2.05 13.61
C VAL A 118 -1.61 -1.33 14.72
N LYS A 119 -0.88 -2.07 15.55
CA LYS A 119 0.01 -1.48 16.56
C LYS A 119 1.07 -0.58 15.92
N TRP A 120 1.74 -1.05 14.87
CA TRP A 120 2.74 -0.25 14.18
C TRP A 120 2.16 0.98 13.49
N LEU A 121 0.91 0.93 13.02
CA LEU A 121 0.23 2.12 12.52
C LEU A 121 0.11 3.20 13.61
N ASP A 122 -0.28 2.82 14.83
CA ASP A 122 -0.40 3.76 15.95
C ASP A 122 0.96 4.41 16.28
N GLU A 123 2.05 3.62 16.24
CA GLU A 123 3.43 4.11 16.39
C GLU A 123 3.83 5.07 15.24
N CYS A 124 3.52 4.70 14.00
CA CYS A 124 3.77 5.52 12.80
C CYS A 124 3.08 6.88 12.87
N ILE A 125 1.81 6.92 13.27
CA ILE A 125 1.03 8.16 13.42
C ILE A 125 1.64 9.04 14.52
N THR A 126 2.00 8.44 15.66
CA THR A 126 2.59 9.16 16.79
C THR A 126 3.93 9.80 16.44
N MET A 127 4.75 9.12 15.64
CA MET A 127 6.09 9.55 15.26
C MET A 127 6.13 10.41 13.98
N ASN A 128 5.01 10.62 13.29
CA ASN A 128 4.93 11.40 12.06
C ASN A 128 5.08 12.92 12.30
N SER A 129 6.27 13.33 12.73
CA SER A 129 6.61 14.70 13.10
C SER A 129 6.79 15.65 11.90
N THR A 130 7.05 15.11 10.71
CA THR A 130 7.35 15.89 9.49
C THR A 130 6.13 16.13 8.60
N GLY A 131 4.99 15.47 8.86
CA GLY A 131 3.71 15.74 8.21
C GLY A 131 3.49 15.06 6.86
N GLY A 132 4.27 14.02 6.51
CA GLY A 132 4.02 13.19 5.32
C GLY A 132 2.65 12.48 5.37
N ALA A 133 2.06 12.18 4.21
CA ALA A 133 0.76 11.51 4.14
C ALA A 133 0.88 10.00 4.46
N VAL A 134 0.43 9.60 5.65
CA VAL A 134 0.48 8.21 6.11
C VAL A 134 -0.64 7.39 5.48
N PHE A 135 -0.28 6.29 4.83
CA PHE A 135 -1.23 5.29 4.35
C PHE A 135 -1.27 4.12 5.33
N GLY A 136 -2.45 3.82 5.86
CA GLY A 136 -2.63 2.71 6.79
C GLY A 136 -2.55 1.37 6.08
N ALA A 137 -1.63 0.50 6.51
CA ALA A 137 -1.46 -0.81 5.93
C ALA A 137 -2.56 -1.79 6.34
N ILE A 138 -3.11 -2.52 5.36
CA ILE A 138 -4.14 -3.53 5.53
C ILE A 138 -3.58 -4.88 5.08
N VAL A 139 -3.52 -5.81 6.04
CA VAL A 139 -3.08 -7.21 5.87
C VAL A 139 -4.21 -8.15 6.31
N GLY A 140 -3.92 -9.45 6.42
CA GLY A 140 -4.91 -10.47 6.79
C GLY A 140 -4.83 -11.77 6.00
N GLY A 141 -3.78 -11.96 5.20
CA GLY A 141 -3.56 -13.19 4.45
C GLY A 141 -4.72 -13.50 3.49
N ASN A 142 -5.12 -14.77 3.43
CA ASN A 142 -6.25 -15.29 2.66
C ASN A 142 -7.52 -15.48 3.53
N ASP A 143 -7.62 -14.79 4.67
CA ASP A 143 -8.76 -14.86 5.57
C ASP A 143 -9.63 -13.60 5.40
N VAL A 144 -10.86 -13.80 4.93
CA VAL A 144 -11.86 -12.74 4.67
C VAL A 144 -12.18 -11.95 5.93
N GLU A 145 -12.35 -12.63 7.08
CA GLU A 145 -12.69 -11.99 8.34
C GLU A 145 -11.52 -11.16 8.86
N GLU A 146 -10.29 -11.67 8.76
CA GLU A 146 -9.10 -10.94 9.18
C GLU A 146 -8.80 -9.73 8.27
N ARG A 147 -9.07 -9.84 6.96
CA ARG A 147 -9.00 -8.72 6.01
C ARG A 147 -9.98 -7.61 6.39
N GLN A 148 -11.24 -7.96 6.64
CA GLN A 148 -12.27 -7.02 7.06
C GLN A 148 -11.94 -6.40 8.43
N ARG A 149 -11.47 -7.21 9.38
CA ARG A 149 -11.05 -6.78 10.72
C ARG A 149 -9.90 -5.78 10.66
N CYS A 150 -8.87 -6.08 9.87
CA CYS A 150 -7.74 -5.17 9.70
C CYS A 150 -8.19 -3.83 9.10
N ALA A 151 -9.01 -3.86 8.04
CA ALA A 151 -9.58 -2.65 7.46
C ALA A 151 -10.38 -1.84 8.48
N ALA A 152 -11.26 -2.50 9.25
CA ALA A 152 -12.09 -1.85 10.26
C ALA A 152 -11.26 -1.22 11.39
N GLU A 153 -10.16 -1.84 11.81
CA GLU A 153 -9.25 -1.26 12.80
C GLU A 153 -8.48 -0.06 12.27
N VAL A 154 -7.99 -0.14 11.02
CA VAL A 154 -7.23 0.94 10.38
C VAL A 154 -8.12 2.16 10.12
N VAL A 155 -9.38 1.98 9.72
CA VAL A 155 -10.36 3.08 9.49
C VAL A 155 -10.62 3.91 10.75
N LYS A 156 -10.44 3.34 11.95
CA LYS A 156 -10.57 4.08 13.22
C LYS A 156 -9.46 5.12 13.43
N ARG A 157 -8.39 5.09 12.64
CA ARG A 157 -7.25 6.01 12.73
C ARG A 157 -7.31 7.09 11.66
N TYR A 158 -6.78 8.27 11.98
CA TYR A 158 -6.64 9.38 11.03
C TYR A 158 -5.48 9.12 10.06
N VAL A 159 -5.77 8.44 8.95
CA VAL A 159 -4.82 8.18 7.85
C VAL A 159 -5.19 8.97 6.59
N SER A 160 -4.21 9.20 5.72
CA SER A 160 -4.40 9.93 4.44
C SER A 160 -4.84 9.03 3.28
N GLY A 161 -4.80 7.71 3.47
CA GLY A 161 -5.17 6.71 2.48
C GLY A 161 -4.94 5.30 3.04
N TYR A 162 -5.23 4.30 2.22
CA TYR A 162 -5.10 2.90 2.60
C TYR A 162 -4.13 2.18 1.68
N TRP A 163 -3.19 1.45 2.28
CA TRP A 163 -2.29 0.57 1.57
C TRP A 163 -2.73 -0.89 1.74
N ILE A 164 -3.02 -1.57 0.65
CA ILE A 164 -3.54 -2.93 0.63
C ILE A 164 -2.40 -3.86 0.19
N GLY A 165 -1.90 -4.66 1.14
CA GLY A 165 -0.78 -5.58 0.94
C GLY A 165 -1.18 -7.05 1.09
N GLY A 166 -0.20 -7.94 1.09
CA GLY A 166 -0.39 -9.37 1.35
C GLY A 166 -1.04 -10.16 0.21
N PHE A 167 -1.03 -9.62 -1.00
CA PHE A 167 -1.46 -10.31 -2.21
C PHE A 167 -0.24 -10.80 -3.01
N GLY A 168 -0.40 -11.89 -3.76
CA GLY A 168 0.68 -12.61 -4.44
C GLY A 168 1.51 -13.50 -3.51
N LEU A 169 1.00 -13.82 -2.32
CA LEU A 169 1.70 -14.60 -1.29
C LEU A 169 1.09 -15.99 -1.09
N GLY A 170 0.46 -16.52 -2.14
CA GLY A 170 -0.06 -17.88 -2.19
C GLY A 170 -1.58 -17.98 -2.21
N GLU A 171 -2.32 -16.87 -2.32
CA GLU A 171 -3.74 -16.91 -2.64
C GLU A 171 -3.95 -17.26 -4.12
N SER A 172 -5.05 -17.96 -4.42
CA SER A 172 -5.48 -18.21 -5.78
C SER A 172 -6.13 -16.96 -6.40
N THR A 173 -6.23 -16.94 -7.74
CA THR A 173 -6.89 -15.82 -8.44
C THR A 173 -8.38 -15.75 -8.11
N ASP A 174 -9.01 -16.89 -7.82
CA ASP A 174 -10.45 -16.99 -7.54
C ASP A 174 -10.81 -16.52 -6.12
N GLU A 175 -9.88 -16.63 -5.15
CA GLU A 175 -10.08 -16.13 -3.78
C GLU A 175 -9.97 -14.60 -3.70
N ARG A 176 -9.23 -13.98 -4.62
CA ARG A 176 -8.87 -12.56 -4.55
C ARG A 176 -10.06 -11.59 -4.53
N PRO A 177 -11.12 -11.75 -5.36
CA PRO A 177 -12.27 -10.85 -5.33
C PRO A 177 -12.92 -10.76 -3.96
N ALA A 178 -13.17 -11.91 -3.30
CA ALA A 178 -13.78 -11.94 -1.97
C ALA A 178 -12.92 -11.25 -0.91
N LEU A 179 -11.59 -11.41 -0.97
CA LEU A 179 -10.66 -10.74 -0.06
C LEU A 179 -10.65 -9.21 -0.28
N LEU A 180 -10.75 -8.76 -1.52
CA LEU A 180 -10.79 -7.33 -1.86
C LEU A 180 -12.14 -6.71 -1.51
N ASP A 181 -13.24 -7.41 -1.73
CA ASP A 181 -14.58 -6.96 -1.34
C ASP A 181 -14.66 -6.74 0.16
N ALA A 182 -14.17 -7.71 0.95
CA ALA A 182 -14.13 -7.61 2.41
C ALA A 182 -13.36 -6.39 2.94
N ILE A 183 -12.31 -5.96 2.22
CA ILE A 183 -11.59 -4.72 2.54
C ILE A 183 -12.42 -3.51 2.08
N THR A 184 -12.80 -3.46 0.80
CA THR A 184 -13.38 -2.28 0.17
C THR A 184 -14.75 -1.90 0.70
N ASP A 185 -15.52 -2.86 1.23
CA ASP A 185 -16.82 -2.62 1.88
C ASP A 185 -16.69 -1.85 3.20
N VAL A 186 -15.49 -1.84 3.80
CA VAL A 186 -15.22 -1.13 5.06
C VAL A 186 -14.57 0.23 4.82
N LEU A 187 -13.82 0.39 3.73
CA LEU A 187 -13.02 1.58 3.49
C LEU A 187 -13.86 2.77 3.02
N PRO A 188 -13.67 3.98 3.59
CA PRO A 188 -14.27 5.20 3.08
C PRO A 188 -14.06 5.38 1.57
N GLU A 189 -15.15 5.67 0.89
CA GLU A 189 -15.21 5.86 -0.57
C GLU A 189 -14.45 7.09 -1.06
N GLU A 190 -14.32 8.11 -0.21
CA GLU A 190 -13.64 9.38 -0.51
C GLU A 190 -12.13 9.34 -0.26
N MET A 191 -11.57 8.17 0.07
CA MET A 191 -10.16 8.03 0.43
C MET A 191 -9.40 7.16 -0.57
N PRO A 192 -8.15 7.51 -0.94
CA PRO A 192 -7.39 6.75 -1.93
C PRO A 192 -6.97 5.39 -1.39
N ARG A 193 -6.92 4.41 -2.29
CA ARG A 193 -6.57 3.00 -2.02
C ARG A 193 -5.40 2.64 -2.94
N MET A 194 -4.28 2.24 -2.36
CA MET A 194 -3.09 1.79 -3.07
C MET A 194 -2.92 0.29 -2.84
N ILE A 195 -2.93 -0.51 -3.90
CA ILE A 195 -2.74 -1.96 -3.82
C ILE A 195 -1.36 -2.35 -4.33
N CYS A 196 -0.69 -3.27 -3.64
CA CYS A 196 0.65 -3.72 -3.99
C CYS A 196 0.67 -5.22 -4.30
N GLY A 197 1.60 -5.64 -5.18
CA GLY A 197 1.80 -7.06 -5.54
C GLY A 197 0.97 -7.57 -6.72
N LEU A 198 0.11 -6.73 -7.31
CA LEU A 198 -0.81 -7.10 -8.38
C LEU A 198 -0.55 -6.30 -9.67
N GLY A 199 0.55 -6.62 -10.35
CA GLY A 199 1.04 -5.87 -11.53
C GLY A 199 0.70 -6.48 -12.90
N LEU A 200 -0.04 -7.59 -12.98
CA LEU A 200 -0.41 -8.18 -14.27
C LEU A 200 -1.64 -7.47 -14.86
N PRO A 201 -1.66 -7.15 -16.17
CA PRO A 201 -2.76 -6.39 -16.79
C PRO A 201 -4.16 -6.97 -16.54
N ASP A 202 -4.31 -8.29 -16.61
CA ASP A 202 -5.60 -8.97 -16.38
C ASP A 202 -6.08 -8.81 -14.93
N ILE A 203 -5.15 -8.66 -13.99
CA ILE A 203 -5.47 -8.40 -12.58
C ILE A 203 -5.82 -6.93 -12.39
N THR A 204 -5.15 -6.02 -13.10
CA THR A 204 -5.36 -4.57 -12.95
C THR A 204 -6.79 -4.15 -13.28
N LEU A 205 -7.47 -4.79 -14.24
CA LEU A 205 -8.87 -4.46 -14.56
C LEU A 205 -9.86 -4.91 -13.47
N ILE A 206 -9.54 -5.95 -12.71
CA ILE A 206 -10.41 -6.50 -11.66
C ILE A 206 -10.36 -5.64 -10.39
N ILE A 207 -9.27 -4.89 -10.20
CA ILE A 207 -9.01 -4.08 -8.98
C ILE A 207 -9.42 -2.61 -9.11
N ILE A 208 -9.79 -2.14 -10.31
CA ILE A 208 -10.18 -0.74 -10.59
C ILE A 208 -11.60 -0.47 -10.10
#